data_AF-A0A2E7M6E0-F1
#
_entry.id   AF-A0A2E7M6E0-F1
#
_cell.length_a   1.000
_cell.length_b   1.000
_cell.length_c   1.000
_cell.angle_alpha   90.00
_cell.angle_beta   90.00
_cell.angle_gamma   90.00
#
_symmetry.space_group_name_H-M   'P 1'
#
loop_
_entity.id
_entity.type
_entity.pdbx_description
1 polymer ?
#
loop_
_entity_poly.entity_id
_entity_poly.type
_entity_poly.pdbx_seq_one_letter_code
_entity_poly.pdbx_strand_id
1 'polypeptide(L)'
;MPRWFLWTHLTILSLLLGGCLNLEQEDQYAKCELDISNLEGTYISLKGGGSGSDVPDPYARVKFYTEDGKKKAMYTAGRLAPNNPATNKYEYEHRSTSEDGEAMYVINMFADKSRQRIERLKKDNRRLDVKFEGRIYVKVNKKRCSLTIGDFYVTYVKGEETIDSNPTGTRTYLRSKEELGFVHCDEVRQLMPFAMDDPNWDKDAPLDVKTGLFAKEPAWFHYIEKNYDGSKSEIREKQHKAGVMAEDGCSYDFELWAKDRRVAASQKVAVEPKENGFLHWKVQHAFDKSSADGIFVEMHRYKTCAEGGRTLVGNACTVVWPEPERTAEEKAEAESEAAKKK
;
A
#
# COMPACT_ATOMS: atom_id res chain seq x y z
N MET A 1 -4.26 69.85 13.68
CA MET A 1 -5.20 70.55 12.78
C MET A 1 -6.02 69.51 12.03
N PRO A 2 -7.35 69.63 11.98
CA PRO A 2 -8.28 68.55 11.63
C PRO A 2 -8.95 68.76 10.26
N ARG A 3 -9.35 67.67 9.59
CA ARG A 3 -10.45 67.58 8.61
C ARG A 3 -10.95 66.12 8.71
N TRP A 4 -12.04 65.77 9.39
CA TRP A 4 -13.45 66.08 9.17
C TRP A 4 -13.87 65.98 7.70
N PHE A 5 -14.44 64.82 7.34
CA PHE A 5 -15.57 64.74 6.41
C PHE A 5 -16.54 63.66 6.90
N LEU A 6 -17.62 64.13 7.53
CA LEU A 6 -18.93 63.49 7.58
C LEU A 6 -19.44 63.32 6.15
N TRP A 7 -19.92 62.13 5.78
CA TRP A 7 -21.05 61.99 4.85
C TRP A 7 -22.01 60.92 5.38
N THR A 8 -23.11 61.42 5.94
CA THR A 8 -24.39 60.77 6.14
C THR A 8 -25.11 60.51 4.81
N HIS A 9 -26.14 59.66 4.88
CA HIS A 9 -27.12 59.22 3.86
C HIS A 9 -26.78 57.84 3.27
N LEU A 10 -27.70 56.89 3.11
CA LEU A 10 -29.16 56.93 3.19
C LEU A 10 -29.61 55.48 3.43
N THR A 11 -30.47 55.27 4.42
CA THR A 11 -31.16 54.00 4.63
C THR A 11 -32.17 53.81 3.50
N ILE A 12 -31.89 52.92 2.55
CA ILE A 12 -32.91 52.40 1.63
C ILE A 12 -33.19 50.95 2.04
N LEU A 13 -34.24 50.82 2.83
CA LEU A 13 -34.88 49.56 3.19
C LEU A 13 -35.66 49.06 1.96
N SER A 14 -34.98 48.34 1.06
CA SER A 14 -35.64 47.61 -0.02
C SER A 14 -36.15 46.28 0.51
N LEU A 15 -37.40 46.30 0.99
CA LEU A 15 -38.30 45.16 1.08
C LEU A 15 -38.51 44.60 -0.35
N LEU A 16 -37.59 43.74 -0.80
CA LEU A 16 -37.84 42.84 -1.92
C LEU A 16 -38.19 41.47 -1.34
N LEU A 17 -39.49 41.29 -1.10
CA LEU A 17 -40.19 40.02 -1.20
C LEU A 17 -40.06 39.50 -2.65
N GLY A 18 -38.85 39.11 -3.04
CA GLY A 18 -38.56 38.43 -4.30
C GLY A 18 -38.35 36.97 -3.97
N GLY A 19 -39.27 36.12 -4.42
CA GLY A 19 -39.32 34.70 -4.09
C GLY A 19 -37.95 34.04 -4.17
N CYS A 20 -37.69 33.15 -3.20
CA CYS A 20 -36.66 32.14 -3.32
C CYS A 20 -36.95 31.37 -4.62
N LEU A 21 -36.32 31.80 -5.72
CA LEU A 21 -36.16 31.01 -6.91
C LEU A 21 -35.45 29.76 -6.43
N ASN A 22 -36.24 28.69 -6.27
CA ASN A 22 -35.76 27.32 -6.32
C ASN A 22 -34.99 27.20 -7.63
N LEU A 23 -33.71 27.56 -7.60
CA LEU A 23 -32.71 26.99 -8.47
C LEU A 23 -32.71 25.51 -8.12
N GLU A 24 -33.63 24.79 -8.75
CA GLU A 24 -33.41 23.41 -9.15
C GLU A 24 -32.17 23.43 -10.04
N GLN A 25 -30.99 23.57 -9.41
CA GLN A 25 -29.78 23.01 -9.97
C GLN A 25 -30.06 21.52 -9.98
N GLU A 26 -30.66 21.05 -11.09
CA GLU A 26 -30.59 19.65 -11.46
C GLU A 26 -29.12 19.30 -11.44
N ASP A 27 -28.75 18.66 -10.34
CA ASP A 27 -27.46 18.11 -10.07
C ASP A 27 -27.02 17.30 -11.29
N GLN A 28 -26.15 17.87 -12.11
CA GLN A 28 -25.35 17.12 -13.08
C GLN A 28 -24.31 16.29 -12.33
N TYR A 29 -24.74 15.46 -11.38
CA TYR A 29 -23.91 14.36 -10.90
C TYR A 29 -23.74 13.43 -12.10
N ALA A 30 -22.50 13.36 -12.58
CA ALA A 30 -22.10 12.39 -13.59
C ALA A 30 -22.72 11.03 -13.23
N LYS A 31 -23.46 10.45 -14.17
CA LYS A 31 -24.18 9.19 -13.99
C LYS A 31 -23.26 8.16 -13.34
N CYS A 32 -23.52 7.82 -12.09
CA CYS A 32 -22.67 6.90 -11.36
C CYS A 32 -22.93 5.45 -11.80
N GLU A 33 -21.94 4.85 -12.47
CA GLU A 33 -21.99 3.46 -12.92
C GLU A 33 -21.57 2.46 -11.84
N LEU A 34 -21.09 2.93 -10.68
CA LEU A 34 -20.63 2.08 -9.59
C LEU A 34 -21.79 1.22 -9.07
N ASP A 35 -21.62 -0.09 -9.02
CA ASP A 35 -22.64 -1.05 -8.58
C ASP A 35 -22.05 -2.13 -7.68
N ILE A 36 -22.81 -2.59 -6.68
CA ILE A 36 -22.33 -3.59 -5.73
C ILE A 36 -22.05 -4.93 -6.40
N SER A 37 -22.74 -5.22 -7.50
CA SER A 37 -22.52 -6.44 -8.27
C SER A 37 -21.21 -6.38 -9.10
N ASN A 38 -20.71 -5.18 -9.37
CA ASN A 38 -19.52 -4.90 -10.19
C ASN A 38 -18.56 -3.91 -9.51
N LEU A 39 -17.89 -4.38 -8.46
CA LEU A 39 -16.92 -3.57 -7.71
C LEU A 39 -15.49 -3.62 -8.25
N GLU A 40 -15.21 -4.35 -9.33
CA GLU A 40 -13.83 -4.62 -9.75
C GLU A 40 -12.99 -3.34 -9.95
N GLY A 41 -11.76 -3.38 -9.42
CA GLY A 41 -10.81 -2.28 -9.46
C GLY A 41 -10.30 -1.85 -8.09
N THR A 42 -9.55 -0.76 -8.08
CA THR A 42 -8.88 -0.22 -6.90
C THR A 42 -9.57 1.03 -6.40
N TYR A 43 -9.67 1.16 -5.07
CA TYR A 43 -10.30 2.29 -4.39
C TYR A 43 -9.41 2.77 -3.25
N ILE A 44 -9.35 4.08 -3.03
CA ILE A 44 -8.53 4.72 -2.00
C ILE A 44 -9.46 5.35 -0.96
N SER A 45 -9.17 5.11 0.32
CA SER A 45 -9.90 5.71 1.43
C SER A 45 -9.69 7.21 1.46
N LEU A 46 -10.67 7.96 1.94
CA LEU A 46 -10.55 9.37 2.26
C LEU A 46 -10.33 9.54 3.77
N LYS A 47 -9.49 10.50 4.16
CA LYS A 47 -9.36 11.01 5.54
C LYS A 47 -10.27 12.23 5.70
N GLY A 48 -10.85 12.40 6.89
CA GLY A 48 -11.50 13.66 7.28
C GLY A 48 -13.03 13.69 7.24
N GLY A 49 -13.71 12.57 7.49
CA GLY A 49 -15.18 12.55 7.59
C GLY A 49 -15.70 13.49 8.68
N GLY A 50 -16.19 14.67 8.29
CA GLY A 50 -16.93 15.58 9.17
C GLY A 50 -17.10 17.01 8.67
N SER A 51 -16.03 17.68 8.23
CA SER A 51 -16.10 19.13 7.91
C SER A 51 -14.96 19.71 7.07
N GLY A 52 -13.99 18.90 6.63
CA GLY A 52 -12.81 19.35 5.89
C GLY A 52 -12.54 18.47 4.66
N SER A 53 -11.92 19.07 3.64
CA SER A 53 -11.65 18.48 2.32
C SER A 53 -11.33 16.98 2.36
N ASP A 54 -12.05 16.20 1.56
CA ASP A 54 -11.79 14.79 1.33
C ASP A 54 -10.35 14.61 0.78
N VAL A 55 -9.41 14.22 1.63
CA VAL A 55 -8.01 13.97 1.24
C VAL A 55 -7.77 12.47 1.17
N PRO A 56 -7.26 11.93 0.04
CA PRO A 56 -6.90 10.51 -0.06
C PRO A 56 -5.93 10.07 1.05
N ASP A 57 -6.24 8.96 1.72
CA ASP A 57 -5.35 8.28 2.63
C ASP A 57 -4.29 7.50 1.82
N PRO A 58 -2.99 7.82 1.92
CA PRO A 58 -1.98 7.11 1.14
C PRO A 58 -1.86 5.62 1.51
N TYR A 59 -2.42 5.21 2.66
CA TYR A 59 -2.16 3.92 3.29
C TYR A 59 -3.40 3.02 3.37
N ALA A 60 -4.59 3.56 3.18
CA ALA A 60 -5.84 2.82 3.28
C ALA A 60 -6.50 2.71 1.90
N ARG A 61 -6.63 1.47 1.41
CA ARG A 61 -7.14 1.17 0.07
C ARG A 61 -7.72 -0.23 0.01
N VAL A 62 -8.53 -0.47 -1.01
CA VAL A 62 -9.08 -1.80 -1.31
C VAL A 62 -8.99 -2.07 -2.81
N LYS A 63 -8.74 -3.31 -3.19
CA LYS A 63 -8.88 -3.80 -4.57
C LYS A 63 -9.86 -4.96 -4.58
N PHE A 64 -10.95 -4.82 -5.34
CA PHE A 64 -11.87 -5.90 -5.62
C PHE A 64 -11.48 -6.57 -6.93
N TYR A 65 -11.52 -7.90 -6.96
CA TYR A 65 -11.14 -8.70 -8.11
C TYR A 65 -11.83 -10.08 -8.05
N THR A 66 -11.81 -10.79 -9.18
CA THR A 66 -12.29 -12.15 -9.28
C THR A 66 -11.12 -13.09 -9.54
N GLU A 67 -11.02 -14.18 -8.78
CA GLU A 67 -10.03 -15.24 -8.95
C GLU A 67 -10.74 -16.59 -8.80
N ASP A 68 -10.55 -17.49 -9.77
CA ASP A 68 -11.23 -18.80 -9.83
C ASP A 68 -12.76 -18.71 -9.65
N GLY A 69 -13.38 -17.67 -10.22
CA GLY A 69 -14.81 -17.40 -10.12
C GLY A 69 -15.28 -16.87 -8.76
N LYS A 70 -14.38 -16.69 -7.79
CA LYS A 70 -14.68 -16.12 -6.47
C LYS A 70 -14.37 -14.64 -6.45
N LYS A 71 -15.31 -13.84 -5.96
CA LYS A 71 -15.09 -12.40 -5.70
C LYS A 71 -14.25 -12.24 -4.43
N LYS A 72 -13.19 -11.46 -4.51
CA LYS A 72 -12.23 -11.21 -3.43
C LYS A 72 -11.96 -9.73 -3.26
N ALA A 73 -11.41 -9.37 -2.11
CA ALA A 73 -10.97 -8.01 -1.79
C ALA A 73 -9.60 -8.05 -1.10
N MET A 74 -8.60 -7.37 -1.67
CA MET A 74 -7.34 -7.06 -0.99
C MET A 74 -7.49 -5.72 -0.28
N TYR A 75 -7.35 -5.69 1.03
CA TYR A 75 -7.67 -4.53 1.88
C TYR A 75 -6.48 -4.10 2.73
N THR A 76 -6.26 -2.80 2.83
CA THR A 76 -5.34 -2.17 3.79
C THR A 76 -6.09 -1.16 4.65
N ALA A 77 -5.99 -1.32 5.97
CA ALA A 77 -6.72 -0.47 6.92
C ALA A 77 -6.07 0.93 7.11
N GLY A 78 -4.80 1.08 6.70
CA GLY A 78 -4.02 2.30 6.90
C GLY A 78 -2.61 2.01 7.45
N ARG A 79 -1.96 3.05 7.98
CA ARG A 79 -0.68 2.91 8.71
C ARG A 79 -0.90 2.08 9.97
N LEU A 80 0.03 1.16 10.27
CA LEU A 80 -0.01 0.34 11.49
C LEU A 80 0.31 1.14 12.76
N ALA A 81 1.19 2.13 12.63
CA ALA A 81 1.63 2.99 13.72
C ALA A 81 2.07 4.36 13.16
N PRO A 82 2.09 5.42 13.98
CA PRO A 82 2.77 6.66 13.61
C PRO A 82 4.21 6.37 13.14
N ASN A 83 4.64 7.03 12.07
CA ASN A 83 5.98 6.88 11.46
C ASN A 83 6.32 5.49 10.88
N ASN A 84 5.35 4.57 10.77
CA ASN A 84 5.53 3.33 10.03
C ASN A 84 4.69 3.38 8.73
N PRO A 85 5.33 3.57 7.56
CA PRO A 85 4.61 3.63 6.29
C PRO A 85 4.20 2.25 5.76
N ALA A 86 4.63 1.15 6.41
CA ALA A 86 4.17 -0.18 6.05
C ALA A 86 2.68 -0.36 6.37
N THR A 87 2.00 -1.09 5.48
CA THR A 87 0.59 -1.43 5.61
C THR A 87 0.42 -2.94 5.59
N ASN A 88 -0.44 -3.46 6.48
CA ASN A 88 -0.85 -4.86 6.37
C ASN A 88 -1.88 -4.99 5.25
N LYS A 89 -1.71 -6.02 4.44
CA LYS A 89 -2.55 -6.35 3.31
C LYS A 89 -3.28 -7.64 3.68
N TYR A 90 -4.60 -7.59 3.65
CA TYR A 90 -5.45 -8.72 4.03
C TYR A 90 -6.32 -9.10 2.83
N GLU A 91 -6.51 -10.39 2.62
CA GLU A 91 -7.34 -10.91 1.54
C GLU A 91 -8.65 -11.45 2.10
N TYR A 92 -9.75 -10.84 1.69
CA TYR A 92 -11.10 -11.22 2.09
C TYR A 92 -11.82 -11.89 0.92
N GLU A 93 -12.64 -12.88 1.22
CA GLU A 93 -13.53 -13.52 0.25
C GLU A 93 -14.95 -12.98 0.38
N HIS A 94 -15.63 -12.71 -0.73
CA HIS A 94 -17.05 -12.35 -0.72
C HIS A 94 -17.87 -13.48 -0.13
N ARG A 95 -18.80 -13.15 0.76
CA ARG A 95 -19.65 -14.11 1.44
C ARG A 95 -21.12 -13.97 1.09
N SER A 96 -21.63 -12.74 1.08
CA SER A 96 -23.03 -12.46 0.83
C SER A 96 -23.23 -11.02 0.39
N THR A 97 -24.39 -10.76 -0.21
CA THR A 97 -24.91 -9.41 -0.42
C THR A 97 -26.32 -9.37 0.16
N SER A 98 -26.59 -8.40 1.03
CA SER A 98 -27.91 -8.21 1.64
C SER A 98 -28.92 -7.64 0.65
N GLU A 99 -30.20 -7.66 1.03
CA GLU A 99 -31.29 -7.08 0.23
C GLU A 99 -31.15 -5.55 0.04
N ASP A 100 -30.52 -4.85 0.99
CA ASP A 100 -30.21 -3.42 0.88
C ASP A 100 -28.94 -3.12 0.07
N GLY A 101 -28.32 -4.14 -0.53
CA GLY A 101 -27.16 -3.97 -1.40
C GLY A 101 -25.84 -3.75 -0.67
N GLU A 102 -25.70 -4.25 0.56
CA GLU A 102 -24.43 -4.30 1.28
C GLU A 102 -23.72 -5.64 1.00
N ALA A 103 -22.51 -5.59 0.46
CA ALA A 103 -21.69 -6.78 0.28
C ALA A 103 -20.80 -7.02 1.51
N MET A 104 -20.79 -8.26 2.01
CA MET A 104 -19.93 -8.69 3.10
C MET A 104 -18.77 -9.52 2.55
N TYR A 105 -17.55 -9.15 2.92
CA TYR A 105 -16.35 -9.93 2.67
C TYR A 105 -15.71 -10.36 3.99
N VAL A 106 -15.13 -11.55 4.00
CA VAL A 106 -14.70 -12.25 5.21
C VAL A 106 -13.26 -12.76 5.07
N ILE A 107 -12.46 -12.63 6.13
CA ILE A 107 -11.16 -13.29 6.27
C ILE A 107 -11.12 -14.09 7.58
N ASN A 108 -10.67 -15.35 7.51
CA ASN A 108 -10.42 -16.17 8.69
C ASN A 108 -9.04 -15.84 9.28
N MET A 109 -8.99 -15.33 10.51
CA MET A 109 -7.75 -14.96 11.18
C MET A 109 -6.92 -16.17 11.65
N PHE A 110 -7.49 -17.38 11.57
CA PHE A 110 -6.91 -18.66 12.00
C PHE A 110 -6.92 -19.71 10.89
N ALA A 111 -6.59 -19.33 9.65
CA ALA A 111 -6.61 -20.23 8.50
C ALA A 111 -5.72 -21.48 8.68
N ASP A 112 -4.70 -21.42 9.53
CA ASP A 112 -3.76 -22.51 9.84
C ASP A 112 -4.23 -23.44 10.97
N LYS A 113 -5.30 -23.09 11.70
CA LYS A 113 -5.79 -23.88 12.85
C LYS A 113 -6.87 -24.85 12.42
N SER A 114 -6.90 -26.01 13.07
CA SER A 114 -7.98 -26.98 12.87
C SER A 114 -9.32 -26.41 13.31
N ARG A 115 -10.39 -26.77 12.58
CA ARG A 115 -11.76 -26.36 12.91
C ARG A 115 -12.16 -26.69 14.35
N GLN A 116 -11.78 -27.88 14.84
CA GLN A 116 -12.05 -28.28 16.22
C GLN A 116 -11.38 -27.37 17.25
N ARG A 117 -10.15 -26.92 16.97
CA ARG A 117 -9.43 -25.97 17.83
C ARG A 117 -10.13 -24.61 17.84
N ILE A 118 -10.56 -24.13 16.68
CA ILE A 118 -11.30 -22.87 16.55
C ILE A 118 -12.60 -22.93 17.35
N GLU A 119 -13.40 -23.98 17.21
CA GLU A 119 -14.68 -24.11 17.93
C GLU A 119 -14.49 -24.18 19.46
N ARG A 120 -13.44 -24.88 19.93
CA ARG A 120 -13.08 -24.86 21.35
C ARG A 120 -12.71 -23.44 21.82
N LEU A 121 -11.88 -22.74 21.05
CA LEU A 121 -11.50 -21.36 21.36
C LEU A 121 -12.73 -20.45 21.43
N LYS A 122 -13.70 -20.58 20.50
CA LYS A 122 -14.94 -19.79 20.56
C LYS A 122 -15.74 -20.03 21.84
N LYS A 123 -15.86 -21.29 22.26
CA LYS A 123 -16.59 -21.68 23.49
C LYS A 123 -15.90 -21.19 24.76
N ASP A 124 -14.57 -21.29 24.80
CA ASP A 124 -13.77 -21.03 25.99
C ASP A 124 -13.33 -19.57 26.10
N ASN A 125 -13.36 -18.81 25.00
CA ASN A 125 -12.97 -17.41 24.99
C ASN A 125 -13.93 -16.55 25.84
N ARG A 126 -13.34 -15.63 26.59
CA ARG A 126 -14.02 -14.68 27.48
C ARG A 126 -13.54 -13.24 27.23
N ARG A 127 -12.69 -13.03 26.23
CA ARG A 127 -11.99 -11.77 25.99
C ARG A 127 -12.32 -11.24 24.60
N LEU A 128 -12.35 -9.91 24.44
CA LEU A 128 -12.62 -9.27 23.16
C LEU A 128 -11.39 -9.17 22.26
N ASP A 129 -10.18 -9.33 22.79
CA ASP A 129 -8.93 -9.15 22.03
C ASP A 129 -8.60 -10.31 21.08
N VAL A 130 -9.29 -11.45 21.22
CA VAL A 130 -9.14 -12.59 20.31
C VAL A 130 -10.02 -12.36 19.08
N LYS A 131 -9.40 -12.01 17.95
CA LYS A 131 -10.08 -11.78 16.67
C LYS A 131 -10.13 -13.06 15.87
N PHE A 132 -11.32 -13.62 15.66
CA PHE A 132 -11.52 -14.87 14.92
C PHE A 132 -11.70 -14.65 13.43
N GLU A 133 -12.36 -13.56 13.07
CA GLU A 133 -12.71 -13.23 11.70
C GLU A 133 -12.58 -11.73 11.50
N GLY A 134 -12.08 -11.31 10.34
CA GLY A 134 -12.25 -9.95 9.86
C GLY A 134 -13.46 -9.90 8.93
N ARG A 135 -14.31 -8.90 9.09
CA ARG A 135 -15.43 -8.61 8.18
C ARG A 135 -15.31 -7.19 7.66
N ILE A 136 -15.39 -7.04 6.34
CA ILE A 136 -15.63 -5.73 5.73
C ILE A 136 -17.01 -5.71 5.09
N TYR A 137 -17.77 -4.65 5.36
CA TYR A 137 -19.08 -4.41 4.77
C TYR A 137 -18.98 -3.25 3.80
N VAL A 138 -19.43 -3.46 2.57
CA VAL A 138 -19.27 -2.52 1.46
C VAL A 138 -20.63 -2.07 0.99
N LYS A 139 -20.89 -0.76 1.05
CA LYS A 139 -22.08 -0.12 0.45
C LYS A 139 -21.67 0.83 -0.66
N VAL A 140 -22.51 0.93 -1.69
CA VAL A 140 -22.35 1.92 -2.76
C VAL A 140 -23.15 3.18 -2.44
N ASN A 141 -22.48 4.32 -2.38
CA ASN A 141 -23.13 5.63 -2.32
C ASN A 141 -23.30 6.19 -3.74
N LYS A 142 -24.47 5.94 -4.34
CA LYS A 142 -24.77 6.36 -5.72
C LYS A 142 -24.73 7.88 -5.91
N LYS A 143 -25.05 8.68 -4.88
CA LYS A 143 -25.03 10.15 -4.95
C LYS A 143 -23.61 10.71 -5.08
N ARG A 144 -22.65 10.10 -4.37
CA ARG A 144 -21.24 10.53 -4.35
C ARG A 144 -20.33 9.71 -5.27
N CYS A 145 -20.90 8.73 -5.96
CA CYS A 145 -20.19 7.70 -6.70
C CYS A 145 -18.96 7.12 -5.97
N SER A 146 -19.19 6.75 -4.71
CA SER A 146 -18.16 6.27 -3.79
C SER A 146 -18.60 4.99 -3.09
N LEU A 147 -17.65 4.33 -2.43
CA LEU A 147 -17.94 3.23 -1.52
C LEU A 147 -17.92 3.73 -0.08
N THR A 148 -18.73 3.12 0.77
CA THR A 148 -18.60 3.18 2.22
C THR A 148 -18.22 1.80 2.70
N ILE A 149 -17.06 1.67 3.32
CA ILE A 149 -16.55 0.40 3.83
C ILE A 149 -16.42 0.48 5.34
N GLY A 150 -17.15 -0.38 6.04
CA GLY A 150 -17.01 -0.61 7.48
C GLY A 150 -16.10 -1.80 7.73
N ASP A 151 -15.09 -1.62 8.58
CA ASP A 151 -14.10 -2.64 8.92
C ASP A 151 -14.28 -3.10 10.37
N PHE A 152 -14.60 -4.37 10.54
CA PHE A 152 -14.94 -4.98 11.83
C PHE A 152 -14.17 -6.28 12.03
N TYR A 153 -14.03 -6.66 13.29
CA TYR A 153 -13.62 -8.00 13.66
C TYR A 153 -14.73 -8.70 14.43
N VAL A 154 -14.75 -10.01 14.31
CA VAL A 154 -15.65 -10.89 15.03
C VAL A 154 -14.85 -11.60 16.11
N THR A 155 -15.38 -11.56 17.31
CA THR A 155 -14.92 -12.35 18.44
C THR A 155 -16.07 -13.18 19.00
N TYR A 156 -15.76 -14.07 19.94
CA TYR A 156 -16.76 -14.89 20.63
C TYR A 156 -16.57 -14.75 22.12
N VAL A 157 -17.60 -14.29 22.82
CA VAL A 157 -17.62 -14.16 24.28
C VAL A 157 -18.61 -15.16 24.82
N LYS A 158 -18.14 -16.18 25.55
CA LYS A 158 -19.00 -17.25 26.08
C LYS A 158 -19.76 -18.03 24.98
N GLY A 159 -19.15 -18.17 23.80
CA GLY A 159 -19.75 -18.85 22.66
C GLY A 159 -20.72 -17.99 21.84
N GLU A 160 -21.00 -16.76 22.28
CA GLU A 160 -21.83 -15.82 21.53
C GLU A 160 -20.94 -14.96 20.62
N GLU A 161 -21.35 -14.83 19.36
CA GLU A 161 -20.68 -13.98 18.40
C GLU A 161 -20.81 -12.51 18.82
N THR A 162 -19.71 -11.77 18.81
CA THR A 162 -19.66 -10.34 19.11
C THR A 162 -18.86 -9.65 18.01
N ILE A 163 -19.40 -8.58 17.46
CA ILE A 163 -18.73 -7.77 16.43
C ILE A 163 -18.23 -6.50 17.10
N ASP A 164 -17.00 -6.11 16.80
CA ASP A 164 -16.44 -4.83 17.23
C ASP A 164 -15.72 -4.13 16.06
N SER A 165 -15.75 -2.81 16.08
CA SER A 165 -15.18 -1.96 15.03
C SER A 165 -13.66 -1.96 15.12
N ASN A 166 -12.98 -2.03 13.98
CA ASN A 166 -11.55 -1.71 13.93
C ASN A 166 -11.36 -0.19 14.19
N PRO A 167 -10.20 0.30 14.69
CA PRO A 167 -9.98 1.73 14.92
C PRO A 167 -10.13 2.59 13.66
N THR A 168 -10.02 1.97 12.48
CA THR A 168 -10.23 2.59 11.17
C THR A 168 -11.70 2.86 10.89
N GLY A 169 -12.60 2.05 11.48
CA GLY A 169 -14.04 2.20 11.47
C GLY A 169 -14.64 2.15 10.07
N THR A 170 -15.63 3.01 9.85
CA THR A 170 -16.30 3.19 8.57
C THR A 170 -15.67 4.35 7.81
N ARG A 171 -15.23 4.10 6.58
CA ARG A 171 -14.60 5.12 5.72
C ARG A 171 -15.20 5.18 4.33
N THR A 172 -15.06 6.34 3.70
CA THR A 172 -15.44 6.56 2.30
C THR A 172 -14.26 6.24 1.39
N TYR A 173 -14.50 5.56 0.28
CA TYR A 173 -13.50 5.23 -0.72
C TYR A 173 -13.91 5.73 -2.10
N LEU A 174 -12.94 6.29 -2.83
CA LEU A 174 -13.12 6.70 -4.23
C LEU A 174 -12.36 5.75 -5.16
N ARG A 175 -12.92 5.50 -6.34
CA ARG A 175 -12.26 4.70 -7.36
C ARG A 175 -10.96 5.37 -7.79
N SER A 176 -9.87 4.64 -7.72
CA SER A 176 -8.57 5.05 -8.23
C SER A 176 -8.47 4.77 -9.72
N LYS A 177 -7.90 5.71 -10.48
CA LYS A 177 -7.43 5.45 -11.86
C LYS A 177 -6.01 4.89 -11.89
N GLU A 178 -5.32 4.99 -10.77
CA GLU A 178 -3.94 4.56 -10.62
C GLU A 178 -3.90 3.12 -10.13
N GLU A 179 -2.96 2.36 -10.69
CA GLU A 179 -2.64 1.05 -10.16
C GLU A 179 -1.77 1.19 -8.91
N LEU A 180 -2.17 0.50 -7.84
CA LEU A 180 -1.48 0.51 -6.57
C LEU A 180 -0.93 -0.88 -6.22
N GLY A 181 0.17 -0.92 -5.48
CA GLY A 181 0.80 -2.15 -5.03
C GLY A 181 -0.05 -2.84 -3.96
N PHE A 182 -0.43 -4.10 -4.17
CA PHE A 182 -1.14 -4.93 -3.19
C PHE A 182 -0.35 -6.15 -2.73
N VAL A 183 0.93 -6.24 -3.09
CA VAL A 183 1.80 -7.37 -2.71
C VAL A 183 2.28 -7.22 -1.27
N HIS A 184 2.08 -8.21 -0.41
CA HIS A 184 2.59 -8.14 0.96
C HIS A 184 4.13 -8.13 0.96
N CYS A 185 4.75 -7.42 1.89
CA CYS A 185 6.21 -7.48 2.01
C CYS A 185 6.60 -8.65 2.92
N ASP A 186 7.09 -9.72 2.31
CA ASP A 186 7.55 -10.93 2.99
C ASP A 186 9.04 -10.88 3.37
N GLU A 187 9.77 -9.93 2.79
CA GLU A 187 11.24 -9.83 2.84
C GLU A 187 11.68 -8.45 3.35
N VAL A 188 11.20 -8.12 4.55
CA VAL A 188 11.50 -6.87 5.24
C VAL A 188 13.01 -6.72 5.45
N ARG A 189 13.56 -5.54 5.08
CA ARG A 189 15.01 -5.22 5.16
C ARG A 189 15.91 -6.06 4.24
N GLN A 190 15.34 -6.74 3.25
CA GLN A 190 16.15 -7.37 2.20
C GLN A 190 16.34 -6.47 0.99
N LEU A 191 15.84 -5.22 1.01
CA LEU A 191 16.12 -4.22 -0.02
C LEU A 191 16.95 -3.10 0.59
N MET A 192 18.22 -2.97 0.18
CA MET A 192 19.16 -2.02 0.78
C MET A 192 19.70 -1.05 -0.26
N PRO A 193 19.73 0.27 0.04
CA PRO A 193 20.32 1.26 -0.84
C PRO A 193 21.85 1.31 -0.73
N PHE A 194 22.54 1.51 -1.84
CA PHE A 194 23.98 1.69 -1.95
C PHE A 194 24.30 2.87 -2.88
N ALA A 195 25.48 3.48 -2.69
CA ALA A 195 25.97 4.54 -3.57
C ALA A 195 26.54 4.02 -4.91
N MET A 196 26.65 2.70 -5.07
CA MET A 196 27.34 2.04 -6.18
C MET A 196 26.59 0.80 -6.65
N ASP A 197 26.82 0.43 -7.91
CA ASP A 197 26.11 -0.64 -8.61
C ASP A 197 26.54 -2.06 -8.19
N ASP A 198 27.78 -2.25 -7.77
CA ASP A 198 28.30 -3.57 -7.38
C ASP A 198 29.08 -3.46 -6.06
N PRO A 199 28.37 -3.35 -4.92
CA PRO A 199 29.02 -3.28 -3.61
C PRO A 199 29.71 -4.60 -3.28
N ASN A 200 30.87 -4.52 -2.62
CA ASN A 200 31.46 -5.64 -1.92
C ASN A 200 30.71 -5.85 -0.59
N TRP A 201 29.91 -6.91 -0.48
CA TRP A 201 29.06 -7.18 0.67
C TRP A 201 29.78 -7.24 2.03
N ASP A 202 31.08 -7.54 2.04
CA ASP A 202 31.87 -7.63 3.28
C ASP A 202 32.49 -6.28 3.69
N LYS A 203 32.60 -5.33 2.76
CA LYS A 203 33.37 -4.08 2.94
C LYS A 203 32.54 -2.82 2.80
N ASP A 204 31.61 -2.82 1.85
CA ASP A 204 30.80 -1.67 1.52
C ASP A 204 29.52 -1.71 2.34
N ALA A 205 29.35 -0.72 3.21
CA ALA A 205 28.13 -0.57 3.98
C ALA A 205 26.99 -0.01 3.10
N PRO A 206 25.74 -0.45 3.29
CA PRO A 206 24.60 0.21 2.68
C PRO A 206 24.49 1.66 3.18
N LEU A 207 23.87 2.50 2.36
CA LEU A 207 23.49 3.85 2.75
C LEU A 207 22.52 3.78 3.93
N ASP A 208 22.68 4.70 4.89
CA ASP A 208 21.72 4.83 5.98
C ASP A 208 20.35 5.22 5.39
N VAL A 209 19.32 4.42 5.67
CA VAL A 209 18.00 4.65 5.08
C VAL A 209 17.33 5.94 5.55
N LYS A 210 17.79 6.56 6.66
CA LYS A 210 17.25 7.79 7.23
C LYS A 210 18.02 9.04 6.81
N THR A 211 19.34 8.95 6.64
CA THR A 211 20.20 10.13 6.40
C THR A 211 21.18 9.95 5.23
N GLY A 212 21.23 8.78 4.61
CA GLY A 212 22.18 8.46 3.54
C GLY A 212 21.64 8.65 2.12
N LEU A 213 20.39 9.08 1.98
CA LEU A 213 19.70 9.23 0.70
C LEU A 213 19.22 10.67 0.52
N PHE A 214 19.37 11.21 -0.70
CA PHE A 214 19.03 12.58 -1.03
C PHE A 214 18.06 12.59 -2.22
N ALA A 215 17.13 13.55 -2.24
CA ALA A 215 16.26 13.75 -3.40
C ALA A 215 17.11 14.08 -4.64
N LYS A 216 16.66 13.61 -5.81
CA LYS A 216 17.31 13.75 -7.12
C LYS A 216 18.66 13.05 -7.29
N GLU A 217 19.23 12.51 -6.22
CA GLU A 217 20.43 11.67 -6.30
C GLU A 217 20.05 10.19 -6.50
N PRO A 218 20.61 9.51 -7.49
CA PRO A 218 20.34 8.09 -7.69
C PRO A 218 21.05 7.24 -6.64
N ALA A 219 20.35 6.26 -6.09
CA ALA A 219 20.91 5.19 -5.30
C ALA A 219 20.59 3.83 -5.93
N TRP A 220 21.47 2.86 -5.70
CA TRP A 220 21.28 1.48 -6.13
C TRP A 220 20.58 0.69 -5.04
N PHE A 221 19.36 0.24 -5.32
CA PHE A 221 18.60 -0.63 -4.44
C PHE A 221 18.91 -2.08 -4.78
N HIS A 222 19.51 -2.78 -3.84
CA HIS A 222 19.88 -4.18 -3.98
C HIS A 222 19.02 -5.08 -3.12
N TYR A 223 18.61 -6.20 -3.69
CA TYR A 223 18.15 -7.33 -2.89
C TYR A 223 19.34 -7.98 -2.18
N ILE A 224 19.22 -8.20 -0.87
CA ILE A 224 20.16 -8.95 -0.06
C ILE A 224 19.49 -10.25 0.39
N GLU A 225 20.07 -11.39 0.01
CA GLU A 225 19.54 -12.69 0.38
C GLU A 225 19.61 -12.93 1.90
N LYS A 226 18.71 -13.76 2.40
CA LYS A 226 18.79 -14.27 3.77
C LYS A 226 19.91 -15.29 3.83
N ASN A 227 20.65 -15.29 4.93
CA ASN A 227 21.52 -16.41 5.25
C ASN A 227 20.64 -17.64 5.52
N TYR A 228 20.88 -18.72 4.77
CA TYR A 228 20.19 -19.99 4.95
C TYR A 228 21.09 -20.97 5.68
N ASP A 229 20.57 -21.58 6.75
CA ASP A 229 21.24 -22.67 7.44
C ASP A 229 20.94 -24.03 6.77
N GLY A 230 21.88 -24.96 6.85
CA GLY A 230 21.70 -26.35 6.40
C GLY A 230 22.89 -26.91 5.64
N SER A 231 22.74 -28.12 5.11
CA SER A 231 23.65 -28.68 4.13
C SER A 231 23.65 -27.87 2.83
N LYS A 232 24.70 -28.01 2.01
CA LYS A 232 24.83 -27.30 0.73
C LYS A 232 23.61 -27.52 -0.20
N SER A 233 23.04 -28.73 -0.21
CA SER A 233 21.84 -29.04 -1.00
C SER A 233 20.59 -28.33 -0.46
N GLU A 234 20.40 -28.33 0.87
CA GLU A 234 19.25 -27.64 1.50
C GLU A 234 19.33 -26.13 1.32
N ILE A 235 20.53 -25.55 1.42
CA ILE A 235 20.75 -24.12 1.14
C ILE A 235 20.36 -23.81 -0.30
N ARG A 236 20.82 -24.62 -1.26
CA ARG A 236 20.51 -24.42 -2.68
C ARG A 236 19.00 -24.53 -2.95
N GLU A 237 18.31 -25.49 -2.34
CA GLU A 237 16.86 -25.61 -2.46
C GLU A 237 16.13 -24.38 -1.89
N LYS A 238 16.55 -23.89 -0.72
CA LYS A 238 16.01 -22.66 -0.13
C LYS A 238 16.27 -21.44 -1.02
N GLN A 239 17.43 -21.36 -1.66
CA GLN A 239 17.78 -20.30 -2.60
C GLN A 239 16.93 -20.34 -3.88
N HIS A 240 16.67 -21.52 -4.46
CA HIS A 240 15.72 -21.64 -5.58
C HIS A 240 14.32 -21.21 -5.16
N LYS A 241 13.84 -21.68 -3.99
CA LYS A 241 12.52 -21.29 -3.46
C LYS A 241 12.38 -19.78 -3.21
N ALA A 242 13.46 -19.12 -2.78
CA ALA A 242 13.49 -17.68 -2.57
C ALA A 242 13.70 -16.86 -3.86
N GLY A 243 13.84 -17.53 -5.01
CA GLY A 243 14.07 -16.89 -6.30
C GLY A 243 15.40 -16.14 -6.34
N VAL A 244 16.46 -16.65 -5.71
CA VAL A 244 17.82 -16.06 -5.83
C VAL A 244 18.74 -16.88 -6.73
N MET A 245 18.30 -18.09 -7.08
CA MET A 245 18.97 -18.98 -8.03
C MET A 245 18.03 -19.29 -9.19
N ALA A 246 18.55 -19.15 -10.41
CA ALA A 246 17.82 -19.45 -11.62
C ALA A 246 17.52 -20.95 -11.76
N GLU A 247 16.37 -21.25 -12.35
CA GLU A 247 15.91 -22.57 -12.74
C GLU A 247 15.92 -22.66 -14.26
N ASP A 248 16.28 -23.84 -14.76
CA ASP A 248 16.42 -24.07 -16.19
C ASP A 248 15.09 -23.83 -16.93
N GLY A 249 15.14 -23.06 -18.02
CA GLY A 249 13.97 -22.74 -18.84
C GLY A 249 13.05 -21.67 -18.26
N CYS A 250 13.48 -20.94 -17.23
CA CYS A 250 12.72 -19.83 -16.66
C CYS A 250 13.40 -18.48 -16.92
N SER A 251 12.60 -17.43 -17.11
CA SER A 251 13.03 -16.04 -17.18
C SER A 251 12.65 -15.29 -15.91
N TYR A 252 13.43 -14.25 -15.58
CA TYR A 252 13.29 -13.51 -14.34
C TYR A 252 13.18 -12.02 -14.62
N ASP A 253 12.28 -11.35 -13.90
CA ASP A 253 12.10 -9.91 -14.02
C ASP A 253 11.60 -9.32 -12.70
N PHE A 254 11.72 -8.01 -12.52
CA PHE A 254 11.15 -7.33 -11.35
C PHE A 254 10.41 -6.05 -11.69
N GLU A 255 9.63 -5.59 -10.72
CA GLU A 255 8.98 -4.29 -10.71
C GLU A 255 9.35 -3.54 -9.42
N LEU A 256 9.73 -2.26 -9.55
CA LEU A 256 9.93 -1.38 -8.40
C LEU A 256 8.68 -0.54 -8.13
N TRP A 257 8.33 -0.44 -6.87
CA TRP A 257 7.22 0.36 -6.38
C TRP A 257 7.70 1.29 -5.27
N ALA A 258 7.18 2.52 -5.25
CA ALA A 258 7.48 3.51 -4.24
C ALA A 258 6.18 4.20 -3.79
N LYS A 259 5.90 4.22 -2.48
CA LYS A 259 4.60 4.65 -1.92
C LYS A 259 3.43 3.90 -2.57
N ASP A 260 3.59 2.59 -2.75
CA ASP A 260 2.65 1.70 -3.40
C ASP A 260 2.29 2.09 -4.85
N ARG A 261 3.11 2.90 -5.52
CA ARG A 261 2.92 3.31 -6.92
C ARG A 261 4.04 2.73 -7.77
N ARG A 262 3.72 2.36 -9.02
CA ARG A 262 4.72 1.89 -9.98
C ARG A 262 5.79 2.97 -10.21
N VAL A 263 7.05 2.58 -10.16
CA VAL A 263 8.14 3.39 -10.70
C VAL A 263 8.23 3.06 -12.20
N ALA A 264 7.74 3.97 -13.05
CA ALA A 264 7.52 3.70 -14.48
C ALA A 264 8.77 3.17 -15.21
N ALA A 265 9.95 3.68 -14.87
CA ALA A 265 11.22 3.27 -15.47
C ALA A 265 11.70 1.87 -15.03
N SER A 266 11.05 1.26 -14.03
CA SER A 266 11.50 0.03 -13.37
C SER A 266 10.38 -1.01 -13.37
N GLN A 267 9.71 -1.19 -14.51
CA GLN A 267 8.64 -2.16 -14.69
C GLN A 267 9.08 -3.27 -15.65
N LYS A 268 8.99 -4.54 -15.21
CA LYS A 268 9.45 -5.72 -15.97
C LYS A 268 10.93 -5.64 -16.36
N VAL A 269 11.77 -5.19 -15.44
CA VAL A 269 13.22 -5.13 -15.65
C VAL A 269 13.76 -6.56 -15.61
N ALA A 270 14.31 -7.03 -16.73
CA ALA A 270 14.86 -8.38 -16.86
C ALA A 270 16.07 -8.57 -15.93
N VAL A 271 16.20 -9.78 -15.39
CA VAL A 271 17.34 -10.19 -14.54
C VAL A 271 17.98 -11.43 -15.14
N GLU A 272 19.21 -11.27 -15.59
CA GLU A 272 19.98 -12.37 -16.16
C GLU A 272 20.75 -13.13 -15.05
N PRO A 273 20.75 -14.47 -15.09
CA PRO A 273 21.57 -15.26 -14.19
C PRO A 273 23.06 -15.05 -14.45
N LYS A 274 23.86 -14.95 -13.38
CA LYS A 274 25.32 -15.01 -13.47
C LYS A 274 25.78 -16.44 -13.82
N GLU A 275 27.07 -16.62 -14.08
CA GLU A 275 27.65 -17.94 -14.47
C GLU A 275 27.32 -19.08 -13.48
N ASN A 276 27.16 -18.76 -12.20
CA ASN A 276 26.78 -19.73 -11.16
C ASN A 276 25.26 -19.93 -11.02
N GLY A 277 24.45 -19.30 -11.87
CA GLY A 277 22.99 -19.29 -11.81
C GLY A 277 22.39 -18.27 -10.84
N PHE A 278 23.19 -17.47 -10.14
CA PHE A 278 22.70 -16.50 -9.16
C PHE A 278 22.01 -15.31 -9.85
N LEU A 279 20.88 -14.88 -9.29
CA LEU A 279 20.08 -13.75 -9.77
C LEU A 279 20.37 -12.52 -8.93
N HIS A 280 21.00 -11.50 -9.54
CA HIS A 280 21.31 -10.25 -8.85
C HIS A 280 20.22 -9.22 -9.10
N TRP A 281 19.29 -9.11 -8.16
CA TRP A 281 18.21 -8.14 -8.22
C TRP A 281 18.71 -6.77 -7.77
N LYS A 282 18.85 -5.83 -8.70
CA LYS A 282 19.29 -4.48 -8.42
C LYS A 282 18.66 -3.46 -9.36
N VAL A 283 18.48 -2.24 -8.87
CA VAL A 283 17.92 -1.14 -9.66
C VAL A 283 18.43 0.20 -9.16
N GLN A 284 18.77 1.10 -10.09
CA GLN A 284 19.05 2.48 -9.77
C GLN A 284 17.74 3.27 -9.68
N HIS A 285 17.55 4.03 -8.61
CA HIS A 285 16.38 4.89 -8.44
C HIS A 285 16.76 6.20 -7.74
N ALA A 286 16.18 7.30 -8.22
CA ALA A 286 16.27 8.61 -7.58
C ALA A 286 14.86 9.07 -7.19
N PHE A 287 14.74 9.66 -6.00
CA PHE A 287 13.46 10.19 -5.52
C PHE A 287 13.24 11.62 -5.98
N ASP A 288 12.03 11.95 -6.40
CA ASP A 288 11.74 13.30 -6.88
C ASP A 288 11.77 14.38 -5.80
N LYS A 289 11.57 13.99 -4.54
CA LYS A 289 11.46 14.91 -3.41
C LYS A 289 11.83 14.21 -2.11
N SER A 290 12.18 15.02 -1.13
CA SER A 290 12.38 14.55 0.24
C SER A 290 11.08 14.04 0.86
N SER A 291 11.19 13.25 1.94
CA SER A 291 10.01 12.68 2.61
C SER A 291 10.23 12.49 4.12
N ALA A 292 9.67 13.40 4.92
CA ALA A 292 9.68 13.29 6.39
C ALA A 292 8.88 12.07 6.90
N ASP A 293 7.81 11.68 6.21
CA ASP A 293 7.00 10.49 6.51
C ASP A 293 7.67 9.16 6.10
N GLY A 294 8.82 9.23 5.45
CA GLY A 294 9.44 8.07 4.80
C GLY A 294 8.74 7.67 3.50
N ILE A 295 9.37 6.76 2.78
CA ILE A 295 8.94 6.20 1.50
C ILE A 295 9.08 4.70 1.63
N PHE A 296 7.96 3.98 1.56
CA PHE A 296 7.99 2.54 1.45
C PHE A 296 8.36 2.16 0.02
N VAL A 297 9.44 1.41 -0.13
CA VAL A 297 9.97 0.95 -1.42
C VAL A 297 9.87 -0.56 -1.45
N GLU A 298 9.30 -1.10 -2.51
CA GLU A 298 9.06 -2.53 -2.72
C GLU A 298 9.65 -2.97 -4.06
N MET A 299 10.33 -4.10 -4.07
CA MET A 299 10.81 -4.77 -5.27
C MET A 299 10.08 -6.11 -5.41
N HIS A 300 9.12 -6.15 -6.31
CA HIS A 300 8.37 -7.37 -6.63
C HIS A 300 9.18 -8.19 -7.63
N ARG A 301 9.62 -9.37 -7.22
CA ARG A 301 10.48 -10.25 -8.02
C ARG A 301 9.62 -11.35 -8.62
N TYR A 302 9.74 -11.57 -9.92
CA TYR A 302 8.91 -12.51 -10.67
C TYR A 302 9.75 -13.54 -11.41
N LYS A 303 9.10 -14.66 -11.70
CA LYS A 303 9.62 -15.77 -12.50
C LYS A 303 8.54 -16.20 -13.49
N THR A 304 8.94 -16.52 -14.71
CA THR A 304 8.07 -17.07 -15.75
C THR A 304 8.75 -18.30 -16.35
N CYS A 305 8.05 -19.44 -16.44
CA CYS A 305 8.58 -20.67 -17.02
C CYS A 305 7.63 -21.19 -18.11
N ALA A 306 8.12 -22.11 -18.96
CA ALA A 306 7.38 -22.60 -20.12
C ALA A 306 5.95 -23.11 -19.82
N GLU A 307 5.74 -23.75 -18.66
CA GLU A 307 4.45 -24.37 -18.29
C GLU A 307 3.58 -23.49 -17.39
N GLY A 308 3.97 -22.23 -17.14
CA GLY A 308 3.30 -21.37 -16.15
C GLY A 308 3.21 -19.90 -16.54
N GLY A 309 2.24 -19.21 -15.94
CA GLY A 309 2.19 -17.75 -15.98
C GLY A 309 3.34 -17.11 -15.20
N ARG A 310 3.44 -15.79 -15.30
CA ARG A 310 4.36 -14.99 -14.48
C ARG A 310 3.94 -15.07 -13.01
N THR A 311 4.78 -15.68 -12.17
CA THR A 311 4.52 -15.87 -10.73
C THR A 311 5.41 -14.95 -9.91
N LEU A 312 4.88 -14.43 -8.80
CA LEU A 312 5.65 -13.66 -7.83
C LEU A 312 6.49 -14.63 -7.00
N VAL A 313 7.82 -14.46 -6.98
CA VAL A 313 8.74 -15.28 -6.18
C VAL A 313 9.09 -14.65 -4.84
N GLY A 314 8.99 -13.32 -4.73
CA GLY A 314 9.22 -12.60 -3.48
C GLY A 314 8.98 -11.10 -3.61
N ASN A 315 8.83 -10.43 -2.46
CA ASN A 315 8.71 -8.98 -2.38
C ASN A 315 9.62 -8.44 -1.27
N ALA A 316 10.75 -7.87 -1.70
CA ALA A 316 11.70 -7.23 -0.81
C ALA A 316 11.35 -5.78 -0.61
N CYS A 317 11.35 -5.34 0.65
CA CYS A 317 10.97 -3.98 0.95
C CYS A 317 11.88 -3.31 1.97
N THR A 318 11.85 -1.99 1.92
CA THR A 318 12.50 -1.11 2.88
C THR A 318 11.72 0.19 3.04
N VAL A 319 12.06 0.95 4.08
CA VAL A 319 11.57 2.31 4.25
C VAL A 319 12.77 3.23 4.21
N VAL A 320 12.69 4.25 3.36
CA VAL A 320 13.74 5.27 3.21
C VAL A 320 13.20 6.67 3.47
N TRP A 321 14.03 7.57 3.95
CA TRP A 321 13.72 8.98 4.17
C TRP A 321 14.70 9.82 3.35
N PRO A 322 14.44 10.04 2.05
CA PRO A 322 15.30 10.90 1.26
C PRO A 322 15.29 12.30 1.88
N GLU A 323 16.48 12.81 2.14
CA GLU A 323 16.73 14.18 2.55
C GLU A 323 16.48 15.14 1.37
N PRO A 324 16.38 16.46 1.61
CA PRO A 324 16.38 17.45 0.53
C PRO A 324 17.58 17.23 -0.40
N GLU A 325 17.48 17.71 -1.64
CA GLU A 325 18.62 17.68 -2.56
C GLU A 325 19.83 18.39 -1.94
N ARG A 326 21.02 17.80 -2.07
CA ARG A 326 22.25 18.42 -1.56
C ARG A 326 22.49 19.77 -2.21
N THR A 327 23.06 20.68 -1.43
CA THR A 327 23.66 21.88 -1.97
C THR A 327 24.84 21.54 -2.89
N ALA A 328 25.23 22.48 -3.75
CA ALA A 328 26.37 22.30 -4.63
C ALA A 328 27.68 22.03 -3.87
N GLU A 329 27.83 22.62 -2.67
CA GLU A 329 28.98 22.42 -1.80
C GLU A 329 29.02 21.00 -1.23
N GLU A 330 27.91 20.53 -0.64
CA GLU A 330 27.78 19.16 -0.11
C GLU A 330 27.98 18.11 -1.21
N LYS A 331 27.49 18.40 -2.42
CA LYS A 331 27.70 17.52 -3.57
C LYS A 331 29.18 17.45 -3.97
N ALA A 332 29.86 18.59 -4.04
CA ALA A 332 31.29 18.64 -4.36
C ALA A 332 32.14 17.93 -3.28
N GLU A 333 31.76 18.06 -2.01
CA GLU A 333 32.39 17.33 -0.91
C GLU A 333 32.19 15.82 -1.05
N ALA A 334 30.94 15.37 -1.27
CA ALA A 334 30.63 13.96 -1.46
C ALA A 334 31.36 13.33 -2.65
N GLU A 335 31.45 14.06 -3.77
CA GLU A 335 32.20 13.63 -4.96
C GLU A 335 33.72 13.53 -4.67
N SER A 336 34.28 14.49 -3.92
CA SER A 336 35.68 14.48 -3.50
C SER A 336 36.00 13.31 -2.57
N GLU A 337 35.11 12.99 -1.63
CA GLU A 337 35.26 11.82 -0.76
C GLU A 337 35.15 10.51 -1.53
N ALA A 338 34.21 10.41 -2.47
CA ALA A 338 34.06 9.24 -3.33
C ALA A 338 35.30 9.01 -4.21
N ALA A 339 35.93 10.07 -4.71
CA ALA A 339 37.16 9.99 -5.50
C ALA A 339 38.36 9.48 -4.70
N LYS A 340 38.43 9.74 -3.38
CA LYS A 340 39.52 9.26 -2.51
C LYS A 340 39.45 7.75 -2.20
N LYS A 341 38.28 7.13 -2.42
CA LYS A 341 38.06 5.70 -2.15
C LYS A 341 38.29 4.80 -3.37
N LYS A 342 38.45 5.40 -4.56
CA LYS A 342 38.88 4.71 -5.78
C LYS A 342 40.39 4.63 -5.83
#